data_AF-A0A974YY96-F1
#
_entry.id   AF-A0A974YY96-F1
#
_cell.length_a   1.000
_cell.length_b   1.000
_cell.length_c   1.000
_cell.angle_alpha   90.00
_cell.angle_beta   90.00
_cell.angle_gamma   90.00
#
_symmetry.space_group_name_H-M   'P 1'
#
loop_
_entity.id
_entity.type
_entity.pdbx_description
1 polymer ?
#
loop_
_entity_poly.entity_id
_entity_poly.type
_entity_poly.pdbx_seq_one_letter_code
_entity_poly.pdbx_strand_id
1 'polypeptide(L)'
;MTNMNDSDVFTTEILQRDFTQPIHLRLPVRPIHLTWSAFGGPEKAELLVDGPKDELLDLVNLLRCGVTVRDGQGEPVWWGYIEEVQVELEEVEVRVSLEDLANQVSVQYDYTSPATLPGDRNLTDVAEDLRSQVDYGIKTKLLRKTNIDSPHAEALRDTWLEQHARPVSRLTQRKDNGPVQGRLICAGWFKTLGWQPYTQLEGFYANYGPGPGSFTFGRYTSAKYVGQSFTPEINCALKMASFLVRNVGGATRTLTARLHANNDWYPGAVLATSEPFNPVDLVENGYTWANFVFSTPYPLIAGERYWISLDPDGVNSSEYFILRIDESMNFKGGVGRYYNQSTNSWELFPPTDRPDVYFRLVCVTDTSEQLLAIAGSGGQFFPKITAALTGVGASPYRKDGLTCLEEIRKLMVLGTANQRLVLAQVTSNRHLRFYEQPDPDEVDVYMDQFSQFYTREGVPLTRWRPPVGRFARFSGASRINLPWDKKRLPACFIAGAEYWPQTGNLEIRTLDGEGGFG
;
A
#
# COMPACT_ATOMS: atom_id res chain seq x y z
N MET A 1 17.67 20.30 40.99
CA MET A 1 16.99 21.08 39.93
C MET A 1 15.56 20.64 39.95
N THR A 2 14.66 21.56 40.30
CA THR A 2 13.22 21.35 40.41
C THR A 2 12.69 20.83 39.08
N ASN A 3 12.04 19.66 39.08
CA ASN A 3 11.29 19.16 37.93
C ASN A 3 10.17 20.16 37.63
N MET A 4 10.44 21.10 36.72
CA MET A 4 9.37 21.88 36.10
C MET A 4 8.53 20.89 35.29
N ASN A 5 7.22 21.00 35.44
CA ASN A 5 6.25 20.20 34.70
C ASN A 5 6.31 20.69 33.24
N ASP A 6 6.90 19.92 32.33
CA ASP A 6 7.07 20.33 30.92
C ASP A 6 5.70 20.51 30.23
N SER A 7 4.60 20.05 30.84
CA SER A 7 3.22 20.31 30.38
C SER A 7 2.90 21.79 30.20
N ASP A 8 3.47 22.66 31.04
CA ASP A 8 3.17 24.10 31.03
C ASP A 8 3.89 24.84 29.89
N VAL A 9 4.78 24.15 29.18
CA VAL A 9 5.54 24.67 28.04
C VAL A 9 4.77 24.48 26.73
N PHE A 10 3.76 23.60 26.69
CA PHE A 10 3.04 23.27 25.47
C PHE A 10 1.76 24.07 25.30
N THR A 11 1.47 24.43 24.05
CA THR A 11 0.17 24.97 23.64
C THR A 11 -0.49 24.04 22.63
N THR A 12 -1.81 23.89 22.72
CA THR A 12 -2.59 23.06 21.80
C THR A 12 -3.47 23.95 20.93
N GLU A 13 -3.34 23.79 19.62
CA GLU A 13 -4.17 24.43 18.61
C GLU A 13 -5.07 23.37 17.97
N ILE A 14 -6.38 23.62 17.93
CA ILE A 14 -7.37 22.76 17.28
C ILE A 14 -7.99 23.53 16.13
N LEU A 15 -8.02 22.94 14.94
CA LEU A 15 -8.62 23.52 13.73
C LEU A 15 -9.98 22.89 13.46
N GLN A 16 -10.86 23.63 12.80
CA GLN A 16 -12.08 23.08 12.21
C GLN A 16 -11.77 21.90 11.28
N ARG A 17 -12.79 21.08 11.02
CA ARG A 17 -12.65 19.89 10.17
C ARG A 17 -12.11 20.22 8.78
N ASP A 18 -12.49 21.35 8.21
CA ASP A 18 -12.00 21.84 6.92
C ASP A 18 -10.59 22.45 6.97
N PHE A 19 -10.00 22.55 8.16
CA PHE A 19 -8.69 23.12 8.45
C PHE A 19 -8.53 24.62 8.18
N THR A 20 -9.62 25.36 8.04
CA THR A 20 -9.57 26.78 7.64
C THR A 20 -9.42 27.73 8.82
N GLN A 21 -9.98 27.38 9.98
CA GLN A 21 -10.00 28.26 11.16
C GLN A 21 -9.69 27.50 12.46
N PRO A 22 -9.02 28.16 13.42
CA PRO A 22 -8.86 27.61 14.75
C PRO A 22 -10.18 27.61 15.52
N ILE A 23 -10.39 26.55 16.32
CA ILE A 23 -11.47 26.43 17.29
C ILE A 23 -10.95 26.95 18.63
N HIS A 24 -11.61 27.98 19.16
CA HIS A 24 -11.30 28.51 20.48
C HIS A 24 -12.04 27.71 21.56
N LEU A 25 -11.39 26.66 22.06
CA LEU A 25 -11.81 26.00 23.28
C LEU A 25 -11.57 26.95 24.46
N ARG A 26 -12.63 27.32 25.18
CA ARG A 26 -12.52 28.09 26.43
C ARG A 26 -12.08 27.22 27.62
N LEU A 27 -11.52 26.05 27.33
CA LEU A 27 -11.11 25.03 28.28
C LEU A 27 -9.59 24.83 28.18
N PRO A 28 -8.88 24.68 29.31
CA PRO A 28 -7.47 24.33 29.30
C PRO A 28 -7.25 22.94 28.70
N VAL A 29 -6.36 22.84 27.70
CA VAL A 29 -5.98 21.59 27.05
C VAL A 29 -4.49 21.33 27.28
N ARG A 30 -4.15 20.22 27.92
CA ARG A 30 -2.75 19.83 28.20
C ARG A 30 -2.39 18.49 27.56
N PRO A 31 -1.25 18.38 26.85
CA PRO A 31 -0.79 17.08 26.36
C PRO A 31 -0.30 16.20 27.51
N ILE A 32 -0.70 14.93 27.49
CA ILE A 32 -0.33 13.95 28.52
C ILE A 32 0.54 12.80 28.02
N HIS A 33 0.48 12.51 26.73
CA HIS A 33 1.30 11.49 26.08
C HIS A 33 1.42 11.84 24.61
N LEU A 34 2.64 11.81 24.06
CA LEU A 34 2.93 12.08 22.66
C LEU A 34 3.79 10.95 22.12
N THR A 35 3.41 10.37 20.98
CA THR A 35 4.20 9.33 20.30
C THR A 35 4.51 9.68 18.86
N TRP A 36 5.64 9.19 18.39
CA TRP A 36 6.14 9.36 17.02
C TRP A 36 6.65 8.03 16.45
N SER A 37 6.62 7.94 15.13
CA SER A 37 7.03 6.79 14.34
C SER A 37 7.79 7.24 13.09
N ALA A 38 8.80 6.49 12.68
CA ALA A 38 9.51 6.67 11.42
C ALA A 38 8.64 6.36 10.19
N PHE A 39 7.44 5.81 10.43
CA PHE A 39 6.44 5.45 9.45
C PHE A 39 5.25 6.43 9.50
N GLY A 40 5.50 7.73 9.52
CA GLY A 40 4.44 8.75 9.48
C GLY A 40 4.71 10.04 10.26
N GLY A 41 5.73 10.06 11.12
CA GLY A 41 5.97 11.18 12.04
C GLY A 41 5.11 11.03 13.30
N PRO A 42 4.24 12.01 13.65
CA PRO A 42 3.31 11.85 14.77
C PRO A 42 2.44 10.61 14.63
N GLU A 43 2.31 9.82 15.69
CA GLU A 43 1.56 8.55 15.69
C GLU A 43 0.29 8.63 16.54
N LYS A 44 0.43 8.90 17.85
CA LYS A 44 -0.68 9.06 18.79
C LYS A 44 -0.39 10.23 19.73
N ALA A 45 -1.43 10.92 20.16
CA ALA A 45 -1.36 11.83 21.29
C ALA A 45 -2.58 11.66 22.18
N GLU A 46 -2.39 11.88 23.47
CA GLU A 46 -3.47 11.98 24.43
C GLU A 46 -3.43 13.38 25.02
N LEU A 47 -4.56 14.07 24.98
CA LEU A 47 -4.73 15.41 25.55
C LEU A 47 -5.81 15.37 26.61
N LEU A 48 -5.55 16.05 27.72
CA LEU A 48 -6.51 16.19 28.80
C LEU A 48 -7.14 17.57 28.78
N VAL A 49 -8.45 17.61 29.00
CA VAL A 49 -9.28 18.82 29.04
C VAL A 49 -9.99 18.87 30.38
N ASP A 50 -9.73 19.92 31.16
CA ASP A 50 -10.44 20.17 32.41
C ASP A 50 -11.56 21.19 32.17
N GLY A 51 -12.75 20.99 32.73
CA GLY A 51 -13.89 21.88 32.48
C GLY A 51 -15.19 21.47 33.16
N PRO A 52 -16.23 22.32 33.09
CA PRO A 52 -17.57 21.94 33.53
C PRO A 52 -18.15 20.84 32.63
N LYS A 53 -18.98 19.98 33.22
CA LYS A 53 -19.58 18.80 32.59
C LYS A 53 -20.20 19.06 31.22
N ASP A 54 -20.99 20.12 31.09
CA ASP A 54 -21.72 20.42 29.86
C ASP A 54 -20.76 20.80 28.71
N GLU A 55 -19.73 21.61 28.99
CA GLU A 55 -18.73 21.98 27.98
C GLU A 55 -17.82 20.80 27.58
N LEU A 56 -17.60 19.85 28.50
CA LEU A 56 -16.85 18.62 28.19
C LEU A 56 -17.64 17.70 27.25
N LEU A 57 -18.97 17.66 27.36
CA LEU A 57 -19.81 16.87 26.44
C LEU A 57 -19.77 17.45 25.02
N ASP A 58 -19.57 18.76 24.86
CA ASP A 58 -19.42 19.39 23.54
C ASP A 58 -18.15 18.97 22.80
N LEU A 59 -17.15 18.39 23.49
CA LEU A 59 -15.90 17.93 22.88
C LEU A 59 -16.13 16.85 21.80
N VAL A 60 -17.24 16.11 21.85
CA VAL A 60 -17.59 15.11 20.83
C VAL A 60 -17.73 15.72 19.43
N ASN A 61 -18.02 17.03 19.35
CA ASN A 61 -18.07 17.78 18.09
C ASN A 61 -16.70 18.01 17.47
N LEU A 62 -15.61 17.67 18.16
CA LEU A 62 -14.24 17.84 17.68
C LEU A 62 -13.71 16.63 16.91
N LEU A 63 -14.47 15.54 16.78
CA LEU A 63 -14.01 14.39 15.99
C LEU A 63 -13.61 14.81 14.57
N ARG A 64 -12.46 14.31 14.11
CA ARG A 64 -11.74 14.65 12.86
C ARG A 64 -11.11 16.06 12.82
N CYS A 65 -11.38 16.94 13.79
CA CYS A 65 -10.70 18.24 13.83
C CYS A 65 -9.19 18.07 13.90
N GLY A 66 -8.47 18.93 13.17
CA GLY A 66 -7.01 18.91 13.15
C GLY A 66 -6.43 19.42 14.46
N VAL A 67 -5.35 18.81 14.94
CA VAL A 67 -4.69 19.19 16.19
C VAL A 67 -3.22 19.41 15.93
N THR A 68 -2.66 20.46 16.54
CA THR A 68 -1.23 20.72 16.58
C THR A 68 -0.82 21.09 18.01
N VAL A 69 0.16 20.37 18.54
CA VAL A 69 0.83 20.71 19.80
C VAL A 69 2.11 21.48 19.45
N ARG A 70 2.33 22.62 20.11
CA ARG A 70 3.47 23.50 19.91
C ARG A 70 4.26 23.65 21.19
N ASP A 71 5.58 23.80 21.08
CA ASP A 71 6.44 24.14 22.21
C ASP A 71 6.32 25.62 22.62
N GLY A 72 7.06 26.02 23.66
CA GLY A 72 7.03 27.40 24.18
C GLY A 72 7.58 28.46 23.23
N GLN A 73 8.19 28.06 22.11
CA GLN A 73 8.61 28.96 21.03
C GLN A 73 7.59 29.01 19.88
N GLY A 74 6.47 28.27 19.99
CA GLY A 74 5.41 28.21 18.98
C GLY A 74 5.66 27.20 17.87
N GLU A 75 6.73 26.40 17.95
CA GLU A 75 7.09 25.44 16.92
C GLU A 75 6.28 24.14 17.06
N PRO A 76 5.72 23.58 15.97
CA PRO A 76 5.00 22.32 16.01
C PRO A 76 5.88 21.14 16.45
N VAL A 77 5.43 20.39 17.45
CA VAL A 77 6.12 19.19 17.95
C VAL A 77 5.32 17.92 17.68
N TRP A 78 3.99 18.03 17.59
CA TRP A 78 3.09 16.94 17.27
C TRP A 78 1.88 17.46 16.49
N TRP A 79 1.38 16.72 15.51
CA TRP A 79 0.20 17.11 14.72
C TRP A 79 -0.58 15.89 14.22
N GLY A 80 -1.89 16.04 14.11
CA GLY A 80 -2.78 14.94 13.75
C GLY A 80 -4.24 15.39 13.71
N TYR A 81 -5.14 14.46 14.02
CA TYR A 81 -6.57 14.70 14.16
C TYR A 81 -7.11 14.03 15.41
N ILE A 82 -8.27 14.49 15.90
CA ILE A 82 -8.99 13.84 17.00
C ILE A 82 -9.73 12.63 16.45
N GLU A 83 -9.31 11.45 16.87
CA GLU A 83 -9.91 10.18 16.46
C GLU A 83 -11.02 9.75 17.43
N GLU A 84 -10.83 10.00 18.72
CA GLU A 84 -11.74 9.61 19.76
C GLU A 84 -11.80 10.66 20.88
N VAL A 85 -12.99 10.80 21.45
CA VAL A 85 -13.27 11.66 22.61
C VAL A 85 -13.83 10.79 23.72
N GLN A 86 -13.24 10.89 24.91
CA GLN A 86 -13.73 10.26 26.13
C GLN A 86 -14.07 11.36 27.14
N VAL A 87 -15.28 11.35 27.68
CA VAL A 87 -15.72 12.28 28.73
C VAL A 87 -16.01 11.47 29.98
N GLU A 88 -15.20 11.68 31.00
CA GLU A 88 -15.35 11.07 32.30
C GLU A 88 -16.17 11.98 33.20
N LEU A 89 -17.36 11.51 33.56
CA LEU A 89 -18.28 12.15 34.50
C LEU A 89 -18.11 11.54 35.89
N GLU A 90 -19.08 11.65 36.79
CA GLU A 90 -18.98 11.13 38.15
C GLU A 90 -18.83 9.59 38.17
N GLU A 91 -19.80 8.88 37.58
CA GLU A 91 -19.81 7.40 37.50
C GLU A 91 -19.87 6.87 36.07
N VAL A 92 -19.98 7.77 35.08
CA VAL A 92 -20.22 7.44 33.68
C VAL A 92 -19.04 7.91 32.83
N GLU A 93 -18.64 7.09 31.86
CA GLU A 93 -17.73 7.46 30.78
C GLU A 93 -18.52 7.45 29.46
N VAL A 94 -18.49 8.58 28.75
CA VAL A 94 -19.03 8.74 27.39
C VAL A 94 -17.87 8.66 26.41
N ARG A 95 -17.88 7.69 25.50
CA ARG A 95 -16.87 7.53 24.45
C ARG A 95 -17.48 7.68 23.07
N VAL A 96 -16.86 8.48 22.20
CA VAL A 96 -17.24 8.60 20.80
C VAL A 96 -15.99 8.50 19.94
N SER A 97 -15.97 7.58 18.98
CA SER A 97 -14.79 7.25 18.17
C SER A 97 -15.10 7.19 16.68
N LEU A 98 -14.10 7.51 15.87
CA LEU A 98 -14.13 7.31 14.42
C LEU A 98 -13.80 5.87 14.02
N GLU A 99 -13.33 5.02 14.92
CA GLU A 99 -12.85 3.66 14.59
C GLU A 99 -13.91 2.84 13.84
N ASP A 100 -15.12 2.77 14.39
CA ASP A 100 -16.25 2.00 13.83
C ASP A 100 -16.96 2.70 12.65
N LEU A 101 -16.61 3.95 12.35
CA LEU A 101 -17.29 4.74 11.31
C LEU A 101 -16.99 4.16 9.92
N ALA A 102 -18.05 3.88 9.17
CA ALA A 102 -18.01 3.47 7.77
C ALA A 102 -19.16 4.15 7.01
N ASN A 103 -18.83 5.14 6.17
CA ASN A 103 -19.79 5.94 5.39
C ASN A 103 -19.76 5.62 3.89
N GLN A 104 -19.05 4.56 3.53
CA GLN A 104 -19.08 3.92 2.22
C GLN A 104 -19.04 2.40 2.45
N VAL A 105 -20.08 1.67 2.04
CA VAL A 105 -20.23 0.24 2.35
C VAL A 105 -20.56 -0.55 1.09
N SER A 106 -19.91 -1.69 0.92
CA SER A 106 -20.25 -2.70 -0.08
C SER A 106 -20.18 -4.11 0.52
N VAL A 107 -20.92 -5.05 -0.07
CA VAL A 107 -20.95 -6.44 0.37
C VAL A 107 -20.45 -7.32 -0.77
N GLN A 108 -19.36 -8.03 -0.54
CA GLN A 108 -18.96 -9.16 -1.35
C GLN A 108 -19.70 -10.39 -0.86
N TYR A 109 -20.44 -11.04 -1.76
CA TYR A 109 -21.27 -12.20 -1.45
C TYR A 109 -21.13 -13.31 -2.47
N ASP A 110 -21.39 -14.54 -2.02
CA ASP A 110 -21.60 -15.69 -2.90
C ASP A 110 -22.94 -16.36 -2.56
N TYR A 111 -23.49 -17.06 -3.54
CA TYR A 111 -24.61 -17.99 -3.33
C TYR A 111 -24.30 -19.27 -4.10
N THR A 112 -24.61 -20.41 -3.48
CA THR A 112 -24.47 -21.69 -4.15
C THR A 112 -25.68 -21.91 -5.06
N SER A 113 -25.45 -21.92 -6.37
CA SER A 113 -26.44 -22.33 -7.37
C SER A 113 -25.84 -23.44 -8.25
N PRO A 114 -26.66 -24.38 -8.76
CA PRO A 114 -26.19 -25.41 -9.69
C PRO A 114 -25.52 -24.87 -10.96
N ALA A 115 -25.73 -23.58 -11.29
CA ALA A 115 -25.19 -22.91 -12.47
C ALA A 115 -23.98 -21.99 -12.18
N THR A 116 -23.65 -21.76 -10.91
CA THR A 116 -22.59 -20.83 -10.53
C THR A 116 -21.37 -21.63 -10.07
N LEU A 117 -20.21 -21.37 -10.68
CA LEU A 117 -18.98 -22.06 -10.30
C LEU A 117 -18.65 -21.74 -8.83
N PRO A 118 -18.14 -22.71 -8.04
CA PRO A 118 -17.62 -22.42 -6.71
C PRO A 118 -16.55 -21.34 -6.78
N GLY A 119 -16.82 -20.16 -6.22
CA GLY A 119 -15.87 -19.05 -6.15
C GLY A 119 -16.21 -17.78 -6.94
N ASP A 120 -17.34 -17.73 -7.66
CA ASP A 120 -17.86 -16.46 -8.20
C ASP A 120 -18.32 -15.57 -7.05
N ARG A 121 -17.51 -14.55 -6.74
CA ARG A 121 -17.81 -13.56 -5.71
C ARG A 121 -18.50 -12.38 -6.36
N ASN A 122 -19.79 -12.23 -6.12
CA ASN A 122 -20.56 -11.06 -6.50
C ASN A 122 -20.23 -9.90 -5.54
N LEU A 123 -20.41 -8.68 -6.03
CA LEU A 123 -20.22 -7.46 -5.26
C LEU A 123 -21.46 -6.59 -5.46
N THR A 124 -22.05 -6.10 -4.36
CA THR A 124 -23.12 -5.11 -4.45
C THR A 124 -22.57 -3.78 -4.96
N ASP A 125 -23.44 -2.95 -5.52
CA ASP A 125 -23.12 -1.54 -5.66
C ASP A 125 -22.77 -0.91 -4.30
N VAL A 126 -21.99 0.16 -4.33
CA VAL A 126 -21.57 0.89 -3.14
C VAL A 126 -22.74 1.75 -2.64
N ALA A 127 -22.98 1.74 -1.33
CA ALA A 127 -23.89 2.68 -0.65
C ALA A 127 -23.09 3.69 0.17
N GLU A 128 -23.54 4.95 0.18
CA GLU A 128 -22.77 6.09 0.66
C GLU A 128 -23.62 7.07 1.48
N ASP A 129 -23.05 7.63 2.54
CA ASP A 129 -23.58 8.83 3.23
C ASP A 129 -22.67 10.02 2.92
N LEU A 130 -23.05 10.80 1.89
CA LEU A 130 -22.26 11.94 1.43
C LEU A 130 -22.13 13.05 2.49
N ARG A 131 -23.10 13.20 3.40
CA ARG A 131 -23.00 14.22 4.48
C ARG A 131 -21.94 13.81 5.49
N SER A 132 -21.93 12.54 5.89
CA SER A 132 -20.87 12.00 6.75
C SER A 132 -19.50 12.07 6.08
N GLN A 133 -19.41 11.80 4.78
CA GLN A 133 -18.15 11.89 4.04
C GLN A 133 -17.59 13.32 4.04
N VAL A 134 -18.43 14.35 3.91
CA VAL A 134 -17.99 15.75 4.01
C VAL A 134 -17.44 16.08 5.41
N ASP A 135 -18.12 15.60 6.46
CA ASP A 135 -17.71 15.87 7.83
C ASP A 135 -16.42 15.12 8.19
N TYR A 136 -16.40 13.80 8.02
CA TYR A 136 -15.36 12.93 8.58
C TYR A 136 -14.35 12.43 7.56
N GLY A 137 -14.61 12.58 6.26
CA GLY A 137 -13.89 11.90 5.19
C GLY A 137 -14.46 10.52 4.88
N ILE A 138 -14.02 9.93 3.77
CA ILE A 138 -14.50 8.65 3.27
C ILE A 138 -13.82 7.52 4.04
N LYS A 139 -14.61 6.70 4.73
CA LYS A 139 -14.20 5.44 5.37
C LYS A 139 -15.00 4.29 4.77
N THR A 140 -14.29 3.38 4.12
CA THR A 140 -14.89 2.29 3.34
C THR A 140 -14.89 0.98 4.13
N LYS A 141 -16.01 0.27 4.10
CA LYS A 141 -16.13 -1.08 4.66
C LYS A 141 -16.59 -2.07 3.61
N LEU A 142 -15.75 -3.07 3.32
CA LEU A 142 -16.14 -4.24 2.54
C LEU A 142 -16.58 -5.36 3.49
N LEU A 143 -17.86 -5.67 3.51
CA LEU A 143 -18.40 -6.82 4.21
C LEU A 143 -18.27 -8.06 3.33
N ARG A 144 -17.85 -9.18 3.89
CA ARG A 144 -17.77 -10.47 3.19
C ARG A 144 -18.77 -11.43 3.79
N LYS A 145 -19.66 -11.98 2.96
CA LYS A 145 -20.68 -12.94 3.37
C LYS A 145 -20.74 -14.09 2.36
N THR A 146 -21.19 -15.24 2.83
CA THR A 146 -21.34 -16.42 1.99
C THR A 146 -22.76 -16.95 2.13
N ASN A 147 -23.26 -17.63 1.10
CA ASN A 147 -24.61 -18.18 1.02
C ASN A 147 -25.74 -17.15 1.24
N ILE A 148 -25.61 -15.96 0.65
CA ILE A 148 -26.69 -14.94 0.64
C ILE A 148 -26.96 -14.48 -0.80
N ASP A 149 -28.20 -14.09 -1.11
CA ASP A 149 -28.58 -13.56 -2.42
C ASP A 149 -28.39 -12.03 -2.50
N SER A 150 -28.53 -11.46 -3.71
CA SER A 150 -28.35 -10.02 -3.95
C SER A 150 -29.25 -9.15 -3.06
N PRO A 151 -30.57 -9.41 -2.96
CA PRO A 151 -31.44 -8.58 -2.14
C PRO A 151 -31.07 -8.58 -0.65
N HIS A 152 -30.64 -9.74 -0.10
CA HIS A 152 -30.18 -9.80 1.28
C HIS A 152 -28.84 -9.08 1.47
N ALA A 153 -27.92 -9.17 0.50
CA ALA A 153 -26.66 -8.44 0.53
C ALA A 153 -26.87 -6.92 0.49
N GLU A 154 -27.77 -6.43 -0.36
CA GLU A 154 -28.15 -5.01 -0.45
C GLU A 154 -28.81 -4.53 0.85
N ALA A 155 -29.77 -5.28 1.41
CA ALA A 155 -30.40 -4.92 2.69
C ALA A 155 -29.39 -4.88 3.85
N LEU A 156 -28.44 -5.82 3.89
CA LEU A 156 -27.37 -5.84 4.89
C LEU A 156 -26.44 -4.62 4.74
N ARG A 157 -26.06 -4.28 3.51
CA ARG A 157 -25.25 -3.09 3.20
C ARG A 157 -25.92 -1.83 3.74
N ASP A 158 -27.20 -1.65 3.43
CA ASP A 158 -27.95 -0.43 3.78
C ASP A 158 -28.17 -0.32 5.29
N THR A 159 -28.51 -1.43 5.95
CA THR A 159 -28.63 -1.50 7.42
C THR A 159 -27.31 -1.19 8.11
N TRP A 160 -26.19 -1.70 7.59
CA TRP A 160 -24.86 -1.44 8.15
C TRP A 160 -24.49 0.04 8.02
N LEU A 161 -24.74 0.63 6.84
CA LEU A 161 -24.51 2.06 6.59
C LEU A 161 -25.34 2.92 7.54
N GLU A 162 -26.65 2.64 7.70
CA GLU A 162 -27.52 3.39 8.62
C GLU A 162 -26.99 3.39 10.07
N GLN A 163 -26.42 2.25 10.52
CA GLN A 163 -25.90 2.10 11.88
C GLN A 163 -24.50 2.69 12.11
N HIS A 164 -23.67 2.79 11.06
CA HIS A 164 -22.23 3.11 11.19
C HIS A 164 -21.76 4.30 10.34
N ALA A 165 -22.65 4.95 9.59
CA ALA A 165 -22.31 6.14 8.82
C ALA A 165 -21.89 7.32 9.71
N ARG A 166 -22.16 7.31 11.01
CA ARG A 166 -21.81 8.40 11.94
C ARG A 166 -21.14 7.86 13.19
N PRO A 167 -20.32 8.68 13.88
CA PRO A 167 -19.75 8.28 15.17
C PRO A 167 -20.88 8.03 16.16
N VAL A 168 -20.86 6.86 16.82
CA VAL A 168 -21.87 6.47 17.81
C VAL A 168 -21.28 6.63 19.21
N SER A 169 -22.08 7.15 20.14
CA SER A 169 -21.70 7.24 21.54
C SER A 169 -21.85 5.89 22.24
N ARG A 170 -20.81 5.50 22.98
CA ARG A 170 -20.81 4.33 23.87
C ARG A 170 -20.75 4.82 25.31
N LEU A 171 -21.65 4.29 26.13
CA LEU A 171 -21.73 4.60 27.56
C LEU A 171 -21.18 3.43 28.36
N THR A 172 -20.29 3.72 29.31
CA THR A 172 -19.75 2.74 30.25
C THR A 172 -19.71 3.29 31.67
N GLN A 173 -19.62 2.41 32.67
CA GLN A 173 -19.41 2.82 34.06
C GLN A 173 -17.93 3.01 34.32
N ARG A 174 -17.57 4.09 35.03
CA ARG A 174 -16.19 4.32 35.47
C ARG A 174 -15.77 3.22 36.44
N LYS A 175 -14.59 2.66 36.21
CA LYS A 175 -13.97 1.70 37.15
C LYS A 175 -13.27 2.39 38.32
N ASP A 176 -12.75 3.59 38.06
CA ASP A 176 -11.98 4.37 39.01
C ASP A 176 -12.66 5.71 39.33
N ASN A 177 -12.66 6.06 40.61
CA ASN A 177 -13.06 7.39 41.06
C ASN A 177 -11.98 8.40 40.64
N GLY A 178 -12.41 9.47 39.97
CA GLY A 178 -11.51 10.54 39.54
C GLY A 178 -12.27 11.83 39.23
N PRO A 179 -11.56 12.93 38.90
CA PRO A 179 -12.20 14.18 38.53
C PRO A 179 -13.05 14.04 37.27
N VAL A 180 -14.00 14.96 37.10
CA VAL A 180 -14.73 15.15 35.85
C VAL A 180 -13.79 15.80 34.85
N GLN A 181 -13.52 15.13 33.73
CA GLN A 181 -12.51 15.56 32.76
C GLN A 181 -12.79 14.96 31.36
N GLY A 182 -12.29 15.63 30.33
CA GLY A 182 -12.29 15.14 28.96
C GLY A 182 -10.90 14.61 28.57
N ARG A 183 -10.86 13.56 27.76
CA ARG A 183 -9.66 13.10 27.04
C ARG A 183 -9.93 13.16 25.55
N LEU A 184 -9.00 13.79 24.83
CA LEU A 184 -8.95 13.74 23.38
C LEU A 184 -7.85 12.74 23.00
N ILE A 185 -8.25 11.66 22.34
CA ILE A 185 -7.32 10.69 21.77
C ILE A 185 -7.11 11.08 20.31
N CYS A 186 -5.91 11.51 20.01
CA CYS A 186 -5.51 11.98 18.70
C CYS A 186 -4.65 10.95 17.98
N ALA A 187 -4.79 10.89 16.65
CA ALA A 187 -4.00 10.05 15.79
C ALA A 187 -3.26 10.90 14.74
N GLY A 188 -2.07 10.45 14.36
CA GLY A 188 -1.34 11.05 13.25
C GLY A 188 -2.06 10.88 11.91
N TRP A 189 -1.91 11.86 11.02
CA TRP A 189 -2.57 11.85 9.70
C TRP A 189 -2.23 10.62 8.86
N PHE A 190 -1.05 10.01 9.04
CA PHE A 190 -0.67 8.80 8.31
C PHE A 190 -1.65 7.64 8.52
N LYS A 191 -2.29 7.55 9.70
CA LYS A 191 -3.31 6.53 10.02
C LYS A 191 -4.53 6.62 9.09
N THR A 192 -4.83 7.78 8.51
CA THR A 192 -5.97 7.97 7.60
C THR A 192 -5.85 7.19 6.29
N LEU A 193 -4.64 6.78 5.89
CA LEU A 193 -4.44 5.86 4.77
C LEU A 193 -5.06 4.48 5.05
N GLY A 194 -5.37 4.15 6.29
CA GLY A 194 -6.05 2.90 6.66
C GLY A 194 -7.56 2.92 6.40
N TRP A 195 -8.12 4.03 5.94
CA TRP A 195 -9.57 4.22 5.87
C TRP A 195 -10.22 3.68 4.59
N GLN A 196 -9.43 3.48 3.54
CA GLN A 196 -9.91 3.00 2.25
C GLN A 196 -9.10 1.79 1.77
N PRO A 197 -9.75 0.78 1.18
CA PRO A 197 -9.07 -0.30 0.49
C PRO A 197 -8.38 0.22 -0.77
N TYR A 198 -7.33 -0.48 -1.20
CA TYR A 198 -6.69 -0.27 -2.49
C TYR A 198 -6.75 -1.55 -3.33
N THR A 199 -7.16 -1.40 -4.58
CA THR A 199 -7.14 -2.47 -5.58
C THR A 199 -6.57 -1.93 -6.88
N GLN A 200 -5.69 -2.71 -7.49
CA GLN A 200 -5.10 -2.43 -8.79
C GLN A 200 -5.10 -3.73 -9.58
N LEU A 201 -5.90 -3.82 -10.64
CA LEU A 201 -5.99 -5.04 -11.45
C LEU A 201 -5.03 -5.03 -12.65
N GLU A 202 -4.30 -3.93 -12.83
CA GLU A 202 -3.34 -3.76 -13.90
C GLU A 202 -1.91 -4.21 -13.54
N GLY A 203 -1.08 -4.41 -14.56
CA GLY A 203 0.31 -4.86 -14.43
C GLY A 203 0.50 -6.36 -14.20
N PHE A 204 -0.60 -7.12 -14.22
CA PHE A 204 -0.59 -8.57 -14.38
C PHE A 204 -1.72 -8.99 -15.33
N TYR A 205 -1.37 -9.38 -16.55
CA TYR A 205 -2.34 -9.77 -17.58
C TYR A 205 -2.27 -11.27 -17.78
N ALA A 206 -3.37 -11.99 -17.66
CA ALA A 206 -3.34 -13.43 -17.81
C ALA A 206 -4.63 -13.99 -18.39
N ASN A 207 -4.49 -15.09 -19.12
CA ASN A 207 -5.57 -16.01 -19.46
C ASN A 207 -5.25 -17.40 -18.90
N TYR A 208 -6.11 -17.88 -18.01
CA TYR A 208 -5.99 -19.18 -17.36
C TYR A 208 -6.94 -20.24 -17.93
N GLY A 209 -7.76 -19.91 -18.93
CA GLY A 209 -8.89 -20.73 -19.35
C GLY A 209 -10.10 -20.57 -18.43
N PRO A 210 -11.10 -21.48 -18.47
CA PRO A 210 -11.02 -22.88 -18.93
C PRO A 210 -11.47 -23.06 -20.40
N GLY A 211 -10.59 -22.76 -21.36
CA GLY A 211 -10.83 -23.00 -22.77
C GLY A 211 -10.17 -24.27 -23.31
N PRO A 212 -10.83 -25.08 -24.14
CA PRO A 212 -10.15 -26.13 -24.90
C PRO A 212 -9.28 -25.52 -26.00
N GLY A 213 -8.40 -26.36 -26.54
CA GLY A 213 -7.67 -26.05 -27.77
C GLY A 213 -6.15 -26.16 -27.65
N SER A 214 -5.51 -26.44 -28.79
CA SER A 214 -4.05 -26.41 -28.90
C SER A 214 -3.64 -26.11 -30.32
N PHE A 215 -2.55 -25.36 -30.47
CA PHE A 215 -2.05 -24.97 -31.78
C PHE A 215 -0.59 -25.35 -31.97
N THR A 216 -0.28 -26.01 -33.10
CA THR A 216 1.08 -26.42 -33.44
C THR A 216 1.79 -25.31 -34.19
N PHE A 217 3.01 -24.97 -33.78
CA PHE A 217 3.82 -23.93 -34.43
C PHE A 217 5.31 -24.30 -34.49
N GLY A 218 6.05 -23.62 -35.35
CA GLY A 218 7.49 -23.88 -35.54
C GLY A 218 7.82 -25.18 -36.28
N ARG A 219 6.80 -25.89 -36.79
CA ARG A 219 6.95 -27.11 -37.60
C ARG A 219 7.11 -26.83 -39.08
N TYR A 220 6.27 -25.93 -39.61
CA TYR A 220 6.22 -25.54 -41.02
C TYR A 220 6.13 -24.03 -41.14
N THR A 221 6.44 -23.49 -42.32
CA THR A 221 6.31 -22.06 -42.61
C THR A 221 4.86 -21.57 -42.54
N SER A 222 3.87 -22.46 -42.68
CA SER A 222 2.45 -22.11 -42.56
C SER A 222 2.01 -21.69 -41.15
N ALA A 223 2.78 -22.02 -40.12
CA ALA A 223 2.50 -21.67 -38.73
C ALA A 223 3.82 -21.48 -37.98
N LYS A 224 4.52 -20.39 -38.30
CA LYS A 224 5.87 -20.15 -37.78
C LYS A 224 5.86 -19.54 -36.39
N TYR A 225 5.13 -18.44 -36.22
CA TYR A 225 5.02 -17.72 -34.94
C TYR A 225 3.59 -17.79 -34.43
N VAL A 226 3.45 -17.62 -33.13
CA VAL A 226 2.16 -17.49 -32.43
C VAL A 226 2.23 -16.25 -31.57
N GLY A 227 1.12 -15.56 -31.36
CA GLY A 227 1.10 -14.38 -30.51
C GLY A 227 -0.28 -14.01 -30.00
N GLN A 228 -0.27 -13.15 -28.98
CA GLN A 228 -1.44 -12.65 -28.29
C GLN A 228 -1.33 -11.14 -28.13
N SER A 229 -2.42 -10.42 -28.36
CA SER A 229 -2.49 -8.99 -28.04
C SER A 229 -2.99 -8.74 -26.62
N PHE A 230 -2.55 -7.62 -26.05
CA PHE A 230 -3.01 -7.09 -24.78
C PHE A 230 -2.88 -5.56 -24.78
N THR A 231 -3.63 -4.89 -23.90
CA THR A 231 -3.61 -3.43 -23.76
C THR A 231 -3.54 -3.10 -22.27
N PRO A 232 -2.40 -2.64 -21.74
CA PRO A 232 -2.30 -2.15 -20.37
C PRO A 232 -3.10 -0.85 -20.18
N GLU A 233 -3.75 -0.66 -19.04
CA GLU A 233 -4.47 0.58 -18.70
C GLU A 233 -3.62 1.55 -17.85
N ILE A 234 -2.44 1.11 -17.40
CA ILE A 234 -1.44 1.94 -16.72
C ILE A 234 -0.08 1.87 -17.41
N ASN A 235 0.71 2.93 -17.24
CA ASN A 235 2.12 2.88 -17.58
C ASN A 235 2.82 1.86 -16.66
N CYS A 236 3.47 0.87 -17.27
CA CYS A 236 4.21 -0.17 -16.55
C CYS A 236 5.24 -0.80 -17.48
N ALA A 237 6.23 -1.51 -16.94
CA ALA A 237 7.27 -2.14 -17.76
C ALA A 237 7.11 -3.67 -17.81
N LEU A 238 7.03 -4.26 -19.00
CA LEU A 238 6.96 -5.71 -19.17
C LEU A 238 8.28 -6.36 -18.73
N LYS A 239 8.24 -7.19 -17.68
CA LYS A 239 9.41 -7.91 -17.15
C LYS A 239 9.45 -9.36 -17.58
N MET A 240 8.30 -10.02 -17.56
CA MET A 240 8.20 -11.45 -17.84
C MET A 240 6.93 -11.75 -18.63
N ALA A 241 7.05 -12.68 -19.56
CA ALA A 241 5.93 -13.29 -20.24
C ALA A 241 6.00 -14.80 -20.07
N SER A 242 4.86 -15.45 -19.89
CA SER A 242 4.80 -16.89 -19.75
C SER A 242 3.70 -17.45 -20.62
N PHE A 243 3.95 -18.61 -21.21
CA PHE A 243 3.00 -19.30 -22.08
C PHE A 243 2.93 -20.78 -21.73
N LEU A 244 1.74 -21.36 -21.83
CA LEU A 244 1.55 -22.79 -21.61
C LEU A 244 1.88 -23.54 -22.90
N VAL A 245 3.06 -24.16 -22.95
CA VAL A 245 3.63 -24.78 -24.16
C VAL A 245 4.11 -26.19 -23.87
N ARG A 246 4.26 -26.99 -24.93
CA ARG A 246 4.94 -28.28 -24.91
C ARG A 246 5.83 -28.45 -26.12
N ASN A 247 6.92 -29.21 -25.98
CA ASN A 247 7.80 -29.57 -27.09
C ASN A 247 7.41 -30.93 -27.69
N VAL A 248 7.84 -31.17 -28.93
CA VAL A 248 7.72 -32.45 -29.62
C VAL A 248 9.06 -32.75 -30.28
N GLY A 249 9.52 -34.00 -30.19
CA GLY A 249 10.67 -34.52 -30.92
C GLY A 249 12.06 -34.24 -30.35
N GLY A 250 12.19 -33.33 -29.37
CA GLY A 250 13.47 -33.03 -28.72
C GLY A 250 13.48 -31.69 -27.99
N ALA A 251 14.63 -31.34 -27.41
CA ALA A 251 14.86 -30.09 -26.67
C ALA A 251 16.13 -29.36 -27.12
N THR A 252 16.48 -29.47 -28.40
CA THR A 252 17.69 -28.83 -28.92
C THR A 252 17.48 -27.39 -29.38
N ARG A 253 16.21 -26.95 -29.48
CA ARG A 253 15.82 -25.65 -30.06
C ARG A 253 15.43 -24.64 -28.99
N THR A 254 15.97 -23.43 -29.04
CA THR A 254 15.54 -22.37 -28.12
C THR A 254 14.23 -21.72 -28.56
N LEU A 255 13.54 -21.11 -27.61
CA LEU A 255 12.31 -20.35 -27.84
C LEU A 255 12.52 -18.94 -27.28
N THR A 256 12.08 -17.90 -27.98
CA THR A 256 12.14 -16.53 -27.47
C THR A 256 10.76 -15.88 -27.53
N ALA A 257 10.45 -15.03 -26.56
CA ALA A 257 9.28 -14.16 -26.62
C ALA A 257 9.68 -12.80 -27.19
N ARG A 258 8.86 -12.25 -28.10
CA ARG A 258 9.06 -10.94 -28.70
C ARG A 258 7.87 -10.06 -28.41
N LEU A 259 8.13 -8.89 -27.87
CA LEU A 259 7.15 -7.82 -27.77
C LEU A 259 7.13 -7.05 -29.09
N HIS A 260 5.95 -6.75 -29.60
CA HIS A 260 5.74 -5.98 -30.82
C HIS A 260 4.82 -4.78 -30.57
N ALA A 261 5.03 -3.74 -31.37
CA ALA A 261 4.07 -2.66 -31.53
C ALA A 261 2.79 -3.18 -32.18
N ASN A 262 1.68 -2.49 -31.97
CA ASN A 262 0.45 -2.75 -32.71
C ASN A 262 0.49 -2.12 -34.10
N ASN A 263 -0.03 -2.84 -35.10
CA ASN A 263 -0.26 -2.38 -36.45
C ASN A 263 -1.69 -2.79 -36.86
N ASP A 264 -2.68 -1.96 -36.55
CA ASP A 264 -4.10 -2.16 -36.89
C ASP A 264 -4.63 -3.59 -36.61
N TRP A 265 -4.51 -4.06 -35.37
CA TRP A 265 -4.92 -5.41 -34.93
C TRP A 265 -4.04 -6.56 -35.44
N TYR A 266 -2.79 -6.24 -35.77
CA TYR A 266 -1.75 -7.21 -36.08
C TYR A 266 -0.44 -6.87 -35.36
N PRO A 267 0.42 -7.87 -35.09
CA PRO A 267 1.79 -7.62 -34.64
C PRO A 267 2.58 -6.80 -35.68
N GLY A 268 3.14 -5.69 -35.23
CA GLY A 268 4.00 -4.80 -36.01
C GLY A 268 5.49 -5.03 -35.74
N ALA A 269 6.26 -3.95 -35.70
CA ALA A 269 7.70 -3.97 -35.44
C ALA A 269 8.02 -4.58 -34.06
N VAL A 270 9.10 -5.35 -33.98
CA VAL A 270 9.62 -5.91 -32.72
C VAL A 270 10.20 -4.77 -31.88
N LEU A 271 9.73 -4.65 -30.64
CA LEU A 271 10.14 -3.65 -29.67
C LEU A 271 11.16 -4.19 -28.66
N ALA A 272 10.98 -5.44 -28.24
CA ALA A 272 11.88 -6.13 -27.32
C ALA A 272 11.88 -7.64 -27.58
N THR A 273 12.97 -8.31 -27.23
CA THR A 273 13.10 -9.78 -27.26
C THR A 273 13.57 -10.25 -25.89
N SER A 274 12.98 -11.34 -25.39
CA SER A 274 13.37 -11.96 -24.13
C SER A 274 14.72 -12.66 -24.22
N GLU A 275 15.26 -13.05 -23.07
CA GLU A 275 16.30 -14.07 -23.04
C GLU A 275 15.79 -15.39 -23.66
N PRO A 276 16.67 -16.19 -24.30
CA PRO A 276 16.29 -17.50 -24.83
C PRO A 276 15.85 -18.46 -23.73
N PHE A 277 14.69 -19.08 -23.93
CA PHE A 277 14.18 -20.16 -23.11
C PHE A 277 14.70 -21.51 -23.62
N ASN A 278 15.21 -22.34 -22.70
CA ASN A 278 15.69 -23.69 -23.01
C ASN A 278 14.55 -24.71 -22.81
N PRO A 279 14.14 -25.45 -23.86
CA PRO A 279 13.00 -26.37 -23.77
C PRO A 279 13.30 -27.68 -23.03
N VAL A 280 14.52 -27.89 -22.50
CA VAL A 280 14.82 -29.05 -21.64
C VAL A 280 13.79 -29.16 -20.51
N ASP A 281 13.33 -28.03 -19.97
CA ASP A 281 12.31 -27.96 -18.92
C ASP A 281 10.90 -28.38 -19.38
N LEU A 282 10.66 -28.50 -20.70
CA LEU A 282 9.37 -28.91 -21.28
C LEU A 282 9.30 -30.42 -21.55
N VAL A 283 10.44 -31.11 -21.67
CA VAL A 283 10.52 -32.52 -22.13
C VAL A 283 9.84 -33.48 -21.16
N GLU A 284 9.91 -33.20 -19.86
CA GLU A 284 9.43 -34.10 -18.81
C GLU A 284 7.94 -33.93 -18.50
N ASN A 285 7.34 -32.79 -18.87
CA ASN A 285 6.08 -32.34 -18.29
C ASN A 285 5.12 -31.82 -19.37
N GLY A 286 4.41 -32.71 -20.07
CA GLY A 286 3.20 -32.41 -20.86
C GLY A 286 3.10 -30.96 -21.35
N TYR A 287 2.04 -30.24 -20.95
CA TYR A 287 1.98 -28.78 -21.08
C TYR A 287 2.56 -28.11 -19.83
N THR A 288 3.55 -27.24 -20.01
CA THR A 288 4.24 -26.50 -18.93
C THR A 288 4.32 -25.01 -19.22
N TRP A 289 4.30 -24.19 -18.16
CA TRP A 289 4.49 -22.74 -18.28
C TRP A 289 5.96 -22.41 -18.56
N ALA A 290 6.26 -22.06 -19.82
CA ALA A 290 7.57 -21.52 -20.19
C ALA A 290 7.63 -20.03 -19.82
N ASN A 291 8.67 -19.63 -19.08
CA ASN A 291 8.85 -18.25 -18.61
C ASN A 291 9.95 -17.56 -19.42
N PHE A 292 9.60 -16.43 -20.01
CA PHE A 292 10.46 -15.58 -20.84
C PHE A 292 10.73 -14.27 -20.11
N VAL A 293 11.98 -14.02 -19.74
CA VAL A 293 12.38 -12.84 -18.99
C VAL A 293 13.00 -11.81 -19.93
N PHE A 294 12.56 -10.56 -19.81
CA PHE A 294 13.20 -9.42 -20.46
C PHE A 294 14.26 -8.86 -19.50
N SER A 295 15.53 -8.95 -19.87
CA SER A 295 16.67 -8.49 -19.06
C SER A 295 16.51 -7.01 -18.71
N THR A 296 16.23 -6.19 -19.71
CA THR A 296 15.73 -4.82 -19.56
C THR A 296 14.21 -4.80 -19.70
N PRO A 297 13.44 -4.51 -18.64
CA PRO A 297 11.98 -4.39 -18.74
C PRO A 297 11.58 -3.35 -19.78
N TYR A 298 10.63 -3.67 -20.64
CA TYR A 298 10.21 -2.75 -21.70
C TYR A 298 9.07 -1.84 -21.24
N PRO A 299 9.20 -0.50 -21.31
CA PRO A 299 8.14 0.42 -20.87
C PRO A 299 6.94 0.36 -21.82
N LEU A 300 5.78 0.04 -21.26
CA LEU A 300 4.47 0.04 -21.92
C LEU A 300 3.72 1.32 -21.56
N ILE A 301 2.96 1.83 -22.51
CA ILE A 301 2.14 3.04 -22.36
C ILE A 301 0.67 2.62 -22.13
N ALA A 302 0.02 3.28 -21.17
CA ALA A 302 -1.39 3.10 -20.89
C ALA A 302 -2.26 3.33 -22.13
N GLY A 303 -3.21 2.42 -22.39
CA GLY A 303 -4.14 2.46 -23.51
C GLY A 303 -3.57 1.98 -24.85
N GLU A 304 -2.25 1.85 -24.97
CA GLU A 304 -1.61 1.37 -26.20
C GLU A 304 -1.69 -0.15 -26.31
N ARG A 305 -1.98 -0.66 -27.50
CA ARG A 305 -1.99 -2.11 -27.73
C ARG A 305 -0.60 -2.62 -28.03
N TYR A 306 -0.28 -3.76 -27.45
CA TYR A 306 0.94 -4.50 -27.72
C TYR A 306 0.62 -5.94 -28.10
N TRP A 307 1.58 -6.59 -28.74
CA TRP A 307 1.53 -8.01 -29.07
C TRP A 307 2.73 -8.70 -28.49
N ILE A 308 2.54 -9.91 -27.97
CA ILE A 308 3.63 -10.78 -27.60
C ILE A 308 3.59 -12.04 -28.45
N SER A 309 4.69 -12.36 -29.11
CA SER A 309 4.82 -13.53 -29.97
C SER A 309 5.92 -14.47 -29.50
N LEU A 310 5.84 -15.73 -29.88
CA LEU A 310 6.88 -16.73 -29.67
C LEU A 310 7.60 -17.01 -30.99
N ASP A 311 8.93 -16.83 -30.99
CA ASP A 311 9.81 -17.27 -32.08
C ASP A 311 10.52 -18.58 -31.70
N PRO A 312 10.23 -19.70 -32.39
CA PRO A 312 10.85 -21.00 -32.18
C PRO A 312 12.27 -21.15 -32.75
N ASP A 313 12.91 -20.07 -33.18
CA ASP A 313 14.22 -20.06 -33.83
C ASP A 313 14.22 -20.92 -35.11
N GLY A 314 13.40 -20.53 -36.08
CA GLY A 314 13.24 -21.20 -37.37
C GLY A 314 12.12 -22.25 -37.42
N VAL A 315 12.13 -23.12 -38.42
CA VAL A 315 11.15 -24.23 -38.56
C VAL A 315 11.87 -25.57 -38.59
N ASN A 316 11.28 -26.60 -37.96
CA ASN A 316 11.82 -27.96 -37.98
C ASN A 316 10.67 -28.98 -37.90
N SER A 317 10.65 -29.91 -38.85
CA SER A 317 9.57 -30.88 -39.00
C SER A 317 9.58 -32.00 -37.95
N SER A 318 10.74 -32.23 -37.33
CA SER A 318 10.96 -33.24 -36.28
C SER A 318 10.88 -32.64 -34.88
N GLU A 319 11.38 -31.41 -34.69
CA GLU A 319 11.39 -30.72 -33.39
C GLU A 319 10.57 -29.42 -33.43
N TYR A 320 9.40 -29.41 -32.81
CA TYR A 320 8.46 -28.27 -32.86
C TYR A 320 7.67 -28.10 -31.56
N PHE A 321 6.88 -27.03 -31.49
CA PHE A 321 6.18 -26.64 -30.27
C PHE A 321 4.67 -26.68 -30.46
N ILE A 322 3.96 -26.92 -29.37
CA ILE A 322 2.50 -26.85 -29.31
C ILE A 322 2.11 -25.93 -28.16
N LEU A 323 1.36 -24.89 -28.50
CA LEU A 323 0.83 -23.89 -27.59
C LEU A 323 -0.58 -24.30 -27.14
N ARG A 324 -0.94 -24.02 -25.89
CA ARG A 324 -2.33 -24.11 -25.45
C ARG A 324 -3.09 -22.84 -25.85
N ILE A 325 -4.22 -23.02 -26.50
CA ILE A 325 -5.14 -21.92 -26.85
C ILE A 325 -6.46 -22.09 -26.10
N ASP A 326 -7.20 -21.01 -26.00
CA ASP A 326 -8.52 -20.87 -25.40
C ASP A 326 -9.53 -20.52 -26.51
N GLU A 327 -10.17 -21.54 -27.04
CA GLU A 327 -11.24 -21.41 -28.05
C GLU A 327 -12.51 -20.75 -27.49
N SER A 328 -12.62 -20.57 -26.16
CA SER A 328 -13.77 -19.93 -25.51
C SER A 328 -13.61 -18.42 -25.31
N MET A 329 -12.45 -17.84 -25.67
CA MET A 329 -12.20 -16.39 -25.65
C MET A 329 -12.41 -15.73 -24.28
N ASN A 330 -11.92 -16.36 -23.22
CA ASN A 330 -12.13 -15.84 -21.87
C ASN A 330 -11.33 -14.55 -21.60
N PHE A 331 -10.33 -14.23 -22.43
CA PHE A 331 -9.53 -13.02 -22.26
C PHE A 331 -10.18 -11.82 -22.97
N LYS A 332 -10.64 -10.85 -22.18
CA LYS A 332 -11.28 -9.64 -22.70
C LYS A 332 -10.25 -8.69 -23.30
N GLY A 333 -10.59 -8.07 -24.44
CA GLY A 333 -9.79 -7.00 -25.07
C GLY A 333 -8.56 -7.47 -25.86
N GLY A 334 -8.26 -8.78 -25.88
CA GLY A 334 -7.17 -9.37 -26.66
C GLY A 334 -7.62 -10.14 -27.90
N VAL A 335 -6.63 -10.61 -28.66
CA VAL A 335 -6.80 -11.54 -29.77
C VAL A 335 -5.52 -12.37 -29.97
N GLY A 336 -5.69 -13.68 -30.11
CA GLY A 336 -4.63 -14.59 -30.54
C GLY A 336 -4.48 -14.65 -32.07
N ARG A 337 -3.25 -14.67 -32.56
CA ARG A 337 -2.92 -14.87 -33.99
C ARG A 337 -1.70 -15.77 -34.17
N TYR A 338 -1.59 -16.40 -35.34
CA TYR A 338 -0.36 -17.05 -35.79
C TYR A 338 0.15 -16.43 -37.08
N TYR A 339 1.46 -16.50 -37.31
CA TYR A 339 2.09 -15.99 -38.51
C TYR A 339 2.34 -17.13 -39.50
N ASN A 340 1.73 -17.00 -40.67
CA ASN A 340 1.92 -17.86 -41.82
C ASN A 340 2.96 -17.20 -42.74
N GLN A 341 4.19 -17.72 -42.72
CA GLN A 341 5.28 -17.23 -43.56
C GLN A 341 5.06 -17.60 -45.04
N SER A 342 4.29 -18.65 -45.35
CA SER A 342 4.01 -19.03 -46.74
C SER A 342 3.12 -18.00 -47.44
N THR A 343 2.23 -17.33 -46.71
CA THR A 343 1.35 -16.25 -47.21
C THR A 343 1.80 -14.85 -46.77
N ASN A 344 2.85 -14.78 -45.94
CA ASN A 344 3.36 -13.55 -45.32
C ASN A 344 2.28 -12.76 -44.55
N SER A 345 1.40 -13.47 -43.83
CA SER A 345 0.27 -12.86 -43.12
C SER A 345 0.08 -13.42 -41.71
N TRP A 346 -0.43 -12.56 -40.83
CA TRP A 346 -0.93 -12.95 -39.52
C TRP A 346 -2.40 -13.36 -39.63
N GLU A 347 -2.69 -14.60 -39.28
CA GLU A 347 -4.00 -15.23 -39.39
C GLU A 347 -4.57 -15.49 -37.99
N LEU A 348 -5.90 -15.62 -37.86
CA LEU A 348 -6.54 -16.03 -36.61
C LEU A 348 -6.30 -17.52 -36.39
N PHE A 349 -6.10 -17.94 -35.13
CA PHE A 349 -6.12 -19.36 -34.80
C PHE A 349 -7.43 -20.00 -35.27
N PRO A 350 -7.42 -21.26 -35.76
CA PRO A 350 -8.64 -22.04 -35.96
C PRO A 350 -9.21 -22.53 -34.62
N PRO A 351 -10.54 -22.62 -34.45
CA PRO A 351 -11.58 -22.08 -35.33
C PRO A 351 -11.47 -20.55 -35.45
N THR A 352 -11.87 -19.96 -36.59
CA THR A 352 -11.63 -18.52 -36.89
C THR A 352 -12.51 -17.55 -36.08
N ASP A 353 -12.90 -17.94 -34.88
CA ASP A 353 -13.77 -17.21 -33.98
C ASP A 353 -13.00 -16.28 -33.03
N ARG A 354 -11.67 -16.23 -33.13
CA ARG A 354 -10.69 -15.44 -32.36
C ARG A 354 -10.19 -16.09 -31.05
N PRO A 355 -9.68 -17.34 -31.08
CA PRO A 355 -9.13 -17.98 -29.88
C PRO A 355 -8.03 -17.13 -29.24
N ASP A 356 -8.03 -17.09 -27.92
CA ASP A 356 -6.95 -16.49 -27.14
C ASP A 356 -5.87 -17.53 -26.83
N VAL A 357 -4.71 -17.08 -26.38
CA VAL A 357 -3.64 -17.95 -25.91
C VAL A 357 -3.70 -18.09 -24.39
N TYR A 358 -3.21 -19.20 -23.84
CA TYR A 358 -2.89 -19.29 -22.42
C TYR A 358 -1.58 -18.56 -22.14
N PHE A 359 -1.66 -17.40 -21.49
CA PHE A 359 -0.51 -16.55 -21.25
C PHE A 359 -0.56 -15.88 -19.86
N ARG A 360 0.60 -15.42 -19.39
CA ARG A 360 0.76 -14.54 -18.22
C ARG A 360 1.80 -13.48 -18.53
N LEU A 361 1.49 -12.22 -18.30
CA LEU A 361 2.42 -11.10 -18.44
C LEU A 361 2.56 -10.44 -17.08
N VAL A 362 3.79 -10.36 -16.60
CA VAL A 362 4.14 -9.66 -15.37
C VAL A 362 4.82 -8.36 -15.76
N CYS A 363 4.17 -7.26 -15.40
CA CYS A 363 4.76 -5.94 -15.50
C CYS A 363 5.26 -5.48 -14.13
N VAL A 364 6.22 -4.57 -14.15
CA VAL A 364 6.80 -3.95 -12.97
C VAL A 364 6.72 -2.43 -13.08
N THR A 365 6.59 -1.77 -11.94
CA THR A 365 6.75 -0.31 -11.78
C THR A 365 7.65 -0.06 -10.58
N ASP A 366 8.30 1.11 -10.54
CA ASP A 366 9.09 1.48 -9.35
C ASP A 366 8.17 1.57 -8.14
N THR A 367 8.60 1.05 -6.99
CA THR A 367 7.75 1.03 -5.80
C THR A 367 7.44 2.43 -5.29
N SER A 368 8.23 3.46 -5.63
CA SER A 368 7.88 4.87 -5.36
C SER A 368 6.65 5.34 -6.15
N GLU A 369 6.51 4.94 -7.42
CA GLU A 369 5.32 5.24 -8.23
C GLU A 369 4.09 4.52 -7.66
N GLN A 370 4.26 3.28 -7.19
CA GLN A 370 3.19 2.55 -6.49
C GLN A 370 2.79 3.24 -5.19
N LEU A 371 3.75 3.68 -4.37
CA LEU A 371 3.49 4.45 -3.14
C LEU A 371 2.69 5.72 -3.45
N LEU A 372 3.06 6.45 -4.51
CA LEU A 372 2.32 7.64 -4.96
C LEU A 372 0.90 7.31 -5.42
N ALA A 373 0.70 6.23 -6.18
CA ALA A 373 -0.62 5.82 -6.64
C ALA A 373 -1.53 5.39 -5.49
N ILE A 374 -1.02 4.59 -4.55
CA ILE A 374 -1.79 4.12 -3.39
C ILE A 374 -2.14 5.30 -2.46
N ALA A 375 -1.15 6.13 -2.13
CA ALA A 375 -1.37 7.30 -1.29
C ALA A 375 -2.24 8.35 -1.98
N GLY A 376 -2.17 8.49 -3.31
CA GLY A 376 -3.07 9.35 -4.08
C GLY A 376 -4.53 8.87 -4.08
N SER A 377 -4.75 7.56 -3.97
CA SER A 377 -6.10 6.97 -3.87
C SER A 377 -6.72 7.18 -2.49
N GLY A 378 -6.01 6.86 -1.40
CA GLY A 378 -6.55 6.90 -0.04
C GLY A 378 -6.21 8.16 0.78
N GLY A 379 -5.30 8.99 0.29
CA GLY A 379 -4.71 10.13 0.99
C GLY A 379 -5.53 11.41 0.97
N GLN A 380 -6.84 11.31 1.24
CA GLN A 380 -7.83 12.39 1.08
C GLN A 380 -7.54 13.70 1.85
N PHE A 381 -6.63 13.69 2.84
CA PHE A 381 -6.26 14.86 3.64
C PHE A 381 -4.87 15.42 3.35
N PHE A 382 -4.12 14.80 2.43
CA PHE A 382 -2.77 15.24 2.07
C PHE A 382 -2.83 16.17 0.85
N PRO A 383 -2.65 17.50 1.02
CA PRO A 383 -2.57 18.41 -0.13
C PRO A 383 -1.34 18.16 -1.01
N LYS A 384 -0.33 17.43 -0.52
CA LYS A 384 0.87 17.08 -1.29
C LYS A 384 1.42 15.74 -0.84
N ILE A 385 1.76 14.91 -1.83
CA ILE A 385 2.40 13.61 -1.64
C ILE A 385 3.65 13.57 -2.52
N THR A 386 4.79 13.17 -1.96
CA THR A 386 6.04 13.00 -2.70
C THR A 386 6.72 11.69 -2.32
N ALA A 387 7.42 11.09 -3.27
CA ALA A 387 8.24 9.91 -3.04
C ALA A 387 9.57 10.07 -3.78
N ALA A 388 10.68 9.72 -3.11
CA ALA A 388 11.97 9.55 -3.77
C ALA A 388 11.98 8.21 -4.54
N LEU A 389 12.69 8.15 -5.68
CA LEU A 389 12.86 6.91 -6.44
C LEU A 389 13.48 5.84 -5.55
N THR A 390 12.90 4.64 -5.58
CA THR A 390 13.38 3.51 -4.77
C THR A 390 14.39 2.66 -5.53
N GLY A 391 14.29 2.62 -6.86
CA GLY A 391 15.11 1.76 -7.71
C GLY A 391 14.68 0.29 -7.69
N VAL A 392 13.54 -0.03 -7.05
CA VAL A 392 13.02 -1.39 -6.93
C VAL A 392 11.77 -1.51 -7.80
N GLY A 393 11.84 -2.39 -8.81
CA GLY A 393 10.69 -2.74 -9.64
C GLY A 393 9.88 -3.87 -9.02
N ALA A 394 8.60 -3.64 -8.76
CA ALA A 394 7.66 -4.67 -8.29
C ALA A 394 6.39 -4.67 -9.15
N SER A 395 5.61 -5.75 -9.13
CA SER A 395 4.31 -5.74 -9.82
C SER A 395 3.35 -4.76 -9.13
N PRO A 396 2.61 -3.91 -9.87
CA PRO A 396 1.60 -3.02 -9.28
C PRO A 396 0.27 -3.72 -8.99
N TYR A 397 0.09 -4.97 -9.44
CA TYR A 397 -1.15 -5.74 -9.26
C TYR A 397 -1.47 -5.99 -7.78
N ARG A 398 -2.68 -5.66 -7.34
CA ARG A 398 -3.22 -5.82 -5.98
C ARG A 398 -4.70 -6.20 -6.03
N LYS A 399 -5.02 -7.46 -5.73
CA LYS A 399 -6.40 -7.99 -5.73
C LYS A 399 -7.02 -8.12 -4.34
N ASP A 400 -6.20 -8.22 -3.30
CA ASP A 400 -6.65 -8.64 -1.96
C ASP A 400 -7.58 -7.61 -1.27
N GLY A 401 -7.55 -6.36 -1.73
CA GLY A 401 -8.38 -5.28 -1.18
C GLY A 401 -7.98 -4.91 0.24
N LEU A 402 -6.68 -4.98 0.56
CA LEU A 402 -6.13 -4.44 1.79
C LEU A 402 -6.24 -2.92 1.81
N THR A 403 -6.12 -2.33 3.00
CA THR A 403 -6.14 -0.87 3.15
C THR A 403 -4.93 -0.23 2.46
N CYS A 404 -5.06 1.03 2.05
CA CYS A 404 -3.93 1.77 1.45
C CYS A 404 -2.72 1.78 2.40
N LEU A 405 -2.94 1.90 3.72
CA LEU A 405 -1.89 1.85 4.73
C LEU A 405 -1.15 0.52 4.77
N GLU A 406 -1.86 -0.61 4.71
CA GLU A 406 -1.25 -1.94 4.72
C GLU A 406 -0.40 -2.18 3.45
N GLU A 407 -0.91 -1.79 2.28
CA GLU A 407 -0.16 -1.90 1.02
C GLU A 407 1.08 -0.99 1.01
N ILE A 408 0.95 0.24 1.52
CA ILE A 408 2.09 1.15 1.70
C ILE A 408 3.13 0.53 2.64
N ARG A 409 2.73 -0.04 3.79
CA ARG A 409 3.65 -0.69 4.73
C ARG A 409 4.42 -1.85 4.07
N LYS A 410 3.76 -2.68 3.27
CA LYS A 410 4.44 -3.76 2.51
C LYS A 410 5.53 -3.22 1.60
N LEU A 411 5.23 -2.15 0.86
CA LEU A 411 6.21 -1.49 -0.02
C LEU A 411 7.34 -0.83 0.76
N MET A 412 7.05 -0.25 1.92
CA MET A 412 8.06 0.36 2.78
C MET A 412 9.07 -0.66 3.33
N VAL A 413 8.59 -1.86 3.66
CA VAL A 413 9.42 -2.98 4.12
C VAL A 413 10.21 -3.61 2.98
N LEU A 414 9.65 -3.66 1.77
CA LEU A 414 10.36 -4.14 0.58
C LEU A 414 11.66 -3.36 0.34
N GLY A 415 11.66 -2.07 0.69
CA GLY A 415 12.84 -1.22 0.72
C GLY A 415 13.27 -0.69 -0.65
N THR A 416 14.50 -0.20 -0.70
CA THR A 416 15.13 0.43 -1.87
C THR A 416 16.19 -0.47 -2.50
N ALA A 417 16.74 -0.04 -3.64
CA ALA A 417 17.85 -0.71 -4.31
C ALA A 417 19.11 -0.83 -3.42
N ASN A 418 19.25 0.02 -2.39
CA ASN A 418 20.35 -0.06 -1.41
C ASN A 418 20.02 -0.98 -0.22
N GLN A 419 18.93 -1.76 -0.28
CA GLN A 419 18.46 -2.66 0.78
C GLN A 419 18.15 -1.93 2.10
N ARG A 420 17.66 -0.69 1.99
CA ARG A 420 17.22 0.13 3.13
C ARG A 420 15.71 0.27 3.11
N LEU A 421 15.11 0.43 4.29
CA LEU A 421 13.66 0.65 4.40
C LEU A 421 13.27 1.98 3.72
N VAL A 422 12.03 2.06 3.25
CA VAL A 422 11.41 3.35 2.94
C VAL A 422 10.72 3.85 4.21
N LEU A 423 10.95 5.09 4.57
CA LEU A 423 10.35 5.79 5.70
C LEU A 423 9.29 6.78 5.21
N ALA A 424 8.42 7.21 6.12
CA ALA A 424 7.38 8.19 5.82
C ALA A 424 7.40 9.32 6.85
N GLN A 425 7.25 10.55 6.36
CA GLN A 425 7.10 11.73 7.21
C GLN A 425 5.90 12.52 6.73
N VAL A 426 4.98 12.81 7.65
CA VAL A 426 3.93 13.80 7.44
C VAL A 426 4.37 15.10 8.10
N THR A 427 4.43 16.21 7.37
CA THR A 427 4.72 17.54 7.95
C THR A 427 3.49 18.15 8.62
N SER A 428 3.66 19.21 9.42
CA SER A 428 2.56 19.97 10.04
C SER A 428 1.55 20.53 9.02
N ASN A 429 1.99 20.80 7.78
CA ASN A 429 1.14 21.20 6.67
C ASN A 429 0.47 20.02 5.94
N ARG A 430 0.50 18.82 6.52
CA ARG A 430 -0.02 17.57 5.95
C ARG A 430 0.64 17.21 4.61
N HIS A 431 1.91 17.53 4.42
CA HIS A 431 2.64 16.99 3.26
C HIS A 431 3.20 15.62 3.62
N LEU A 432 2.82 14.59 2.87
CA LEU A 432 3.35 13.24 3.02
C LEU A 432 4.57 13.06 2.11
N ARG A 433 5.69 12.65 2.71
CA ARG A 433 6.93 12.36 2.00
C ARG A 433 7.39 10.94 2.29
N PHE A 434 7.62 10.15 1.25
CA PHE A 434 8.36 8.89 1.30
C PHE A 434 9.82 9.12 0.95
N TYR A 435 10.73 8.57 1.76
CA TYR A 435 12.17 8.72 1.58
C TYR A 435 12.91 7.49 2.10
N GLU A 436 14.12 7.28 1.61
CA GLU A 436 14.96 6.17 2.04
C GLU A 436 15.47 6.35 3.48
N GLN A 437 15.54 5.26 4.23
CA GLN A 437 16.19 5.22 5.54
C GLN A 437 17.65 5.70 5.43
N PRO A 438 18.12 6.56 6.35
CA PRO A 438 19.49 7.06 6.31
C PRO A 438 20.55 5.96 6.33
N ASP A 439 21.78 6.28 5.91
CA ASP A 439 22.89 5.35 6.01
C ASP A 439 23.24 5.07 7.49
N PRO A 440 23.27 3.81 7.96
CA PRO A 440 23.72 3.47 9.31
C PRO A 440 25.16 3.93 9.62
N ASP A 441 25.96 4.20 8.59
CA ASP A 441 27.33 4.67 8.73
C ASP A 441 27.43 6.20 8.87
N GLU A 442 26.44 6.93 8.36
CA GLU A 442 26.36 8.39 8.44
C GLU A 442 25.57 8.86 9.67
N VAL A 443 26.06 8.49 10.85
CA VAL A 443 25.41 8.82 12.12
C VAL A 443 25.58 10.29 12.48
N ASP A 444 24.46 10.95 12.77
CA ASP A 444 24.35 12.35 13.13
C ASP A 444 23.77 12.59 14.54
N VAL A 445 23.37 11.52 15.24
CA VAL A 445 22.83 11.55 16.60
C VAL A 445 23.62 10.63 17.54
N TYR A 446 23.90 11.14 18.73
CA TYR A 446 24.63 10.44 19.78
C TYR A 446 23.81 10.37 21.06
N MET A 447 23.85 9.24 21.76
CA MET A 447 23.18 9.03 23.03
C MET A 447 24.21 8.82 24.14
N ASP A 448 24.08 9.55 25.25
CA ASP A 448 24.94 9.38 26.41
C ASP A 448 24.43 8.30 27.38
N GLN A 449 25.12 8.13 28.51
CA GLN A 449 24.75 7.17 29.57
C GLN A 449 23.51 7.57 30.38
N PHE A 450 22.99 8.77 30.18
CA PHE A 450 21.80 9.31 30.84
C PHE A 450 20.58 9.35 29.90
N SER A 451 20.66 8.65 28.77
CA SER A 451 19.64 8.63 27.70
C SER A 451 19.31 10.01 27.12
N GLN A 452 20.29 10.93 27.15
CA GLN A 452 20.20 12.21 26.48
C GLN A 452 20.78 12.11 25.07
N PHE A 453 20.07 12.70 24.11
CA PHE A 453 20.51 12.73 22.73
C PHE A 453 21.20 14.05 22.39
N TYR A 454 22.23 13.97 21.55
CA TYR A 454 23.01 15.10 21.08
C TYR A 454 23.20 15.02 19.57
N THR A 455 23.28 16.16 18.91
CA THR A 455 23.75 16.23 17.52
C THR A 455 25.24 15.92 17.44
N ARG A 456 25.76 15.74 16.23
CA ARG A 456 27.19 15.59 15.97
C ARG A 456 28.05 16.74 16.52
N GLU A 457 27.49 17.94 16.59
CA GLU A 457 28.14 19.15 17.13
C GLU A 457 28.06 19.23 18.67
N GLY A 458 27.44 18.25 19.33
CA GLY A 458 27.27 18.22 20.78
C GLY A 458 26.08 19.04 21.29
N VAL A 459 25.17 19.48 20.41
CA VAL A 459 23.97 20.22 20.81
C VAL A 459 22.93 19.24 21.37
N PRO A 460 22.41 19.43 22.59
CA PRO A 460 21.39 18.54 23.15
C PRO A 460 20.09 18.63 22.35
N LEU A 461 19.51 17.49 22.02
CA LEU A 461 18.17 17.38 21.45
C LEU A 461 17.13 17.49 22.57
N THR A 462 16.05 18.24 22.31
CA THR A 462 14.94 18.33 23.24
C THR A 462 14.14 17.02 23.25
N ARG A 463 13.55 16.68 24.41
CA ARG A 463 12.85 15.40 24.60
C ARG A 463 11.60 15.27 23.72
N TRP A 464 10.94 16.38 23.42
CA TRP A 464 9.79 16.47 22.51
C TRP A 464 10.17 16.63 21.02
N ARG A 465 11.47 16.50 20.68
CA ARG A 465 11.96 16.36 19.30
C ARG A 465 12.90 15.16 19.21
N PRO A 466 12.39 13.95 19.46
CA PRO A 466 13.21 12.75 19.45
C PRO A 466 13.77 12.48 18.05
N PRO A 467 14.94 11.83 17.93
CA PRO A 467 15.63 11.54 16.66
C PRO A 467 14.98 10.38 15.87
N VAL A 468 13.64 10.36 15.77
CA VAL A 468 12.90 9.31 15.07
C VAL A 468 13.23 9.32 13.58
N GLY A 469 13.46 8.13 13.02
CA GLY A 469 13.89 7.95 11.63
C GLY A 469 15.39 8.17 11.40
N ARG A 470 16.19 8.31 12.47
CA ARG A 470 17.66 8.48 12.40
C ARG A 470 18.36 7.34 13.14
N PHE A 471 19.63 7.15 12.81
CA PHE A 471 20.52 6.27 13.56
C PHE A 471 21.13 7.03 14.73
N ALA A 472 21.09 6.43 15.92
CA ALA A 472 21.74 6.94 17.12
C ALA A 472 22.89 6.02 17.53
N ARG A 473 24.01 6.61 17.96
CA ARG A 473 25.16 5.85 18.47
C ARG A 473 25.46 6.20 19.92
N PHE A 474 25.79 5.20 20.72
CA PHE A 474 26.18 5.42 22.10
C PHE A 474 27.56 6.08 22.20
N SER A 475 27.66 7.21 22.90
CA SER A 475 28.88 7.99 23.12
C SER A 475 29.26 8.15 24.60
N GLY A 476 28.49 7.54 25.52
CA GLY A 476 28.61 7.77 26.96
C GLY A 476 29.80 7.12 27.68
N ALA A 477 30.73 6.45 26.98
CA ALA A 477 31.84 5.74 27.63
C ALA A 477 33.20 6.03 26.99
N SER A 478 34.17 6.42 27.81
CA SER A 478 35.57 6.73 27.41
C SER A 478 36.35 5.55 26.83
N ARG A 479 35.81 4.34 26.93
CA ARG A 479 36.40 3.10 26.39
C ARG A 479 35.87 2.73 25.01
N ILE A 480 34.95 3.50 24.46
CA ILE A 480 34.43 3.31 23.10
C ILE A 480 35.30 4.12 22.15
N ASN A 481 36.10 3.43 21.35
CA ASN A 481 36.96 4.05 20.36
C ASN A 481 36.38 3.77 18.96
N LEU A 482 35.90 4.82 18.31
CA LEU A 482 35.56 4.77 16.90
C LEU A 482 36.82 4.96 16.04
N PRO A 483 36.93 4.32 14.86
CA PRO A 483 35.94 3.47 14.20
C PRO A 483 35.96 1.99 14.64
N TRP A 484 36.87 1.58 15.52
CA TRP A 484 37.16 0.17 15.86
C TRP A 484 35.97 -0.53 16.52
N ASP A 485 35.24 0.16 17.40
CA ASP A 485 34.08 -0.39 18.11
C ASP A 485 32.78 -0.39 17.28
N LYS A 486 32.80 0.07 16.02
CA LYS A 486 31.61 0.18 15.17
C LYS A 486 30.85 -1.15 14.99
N LYS A 487 31.57 -2.28 14.94
CA LYS A 487 30.95 -3.61 14.85
C LYS A 487 30.43 -4.11 16.19
N ARG A 488 31.05 -3.69 17.30
CA ARG A 488 30.69 -4.11 18.65
C ARG A 488 29.50 -3.32 19.20
N LEU A 489 29.41 -2.05 18.83
CA LEU A 489 28.37 -1.11 19.19
C LEU A 489 27.90 -0.40 17.91
N PRO A 490 27.10 -1.09 17.07
CA PRO A 490 26.57 -0.49 15.86
C PRO A 490 25.63 0.68 16.21
N ALA A 491 25.37 1.52 15.21
CA ALA A 491 24.33 2.53 15.36
C ALA A 491 22.96 1.84 15.38
N CYS A 492 22.08 2.30 16.26
CA CYS A 492 20.73 1.76 16.40
C CYS A 492 19.73 2.68 15.70
N PHE A 493 18.84 2.11 14.90
CA PHE A 493 17.79 2.89 14.25
C PHE A 493 16.66 3.20 15.24
N ILE A 494 16.33 4.49 15.39
CA ILE A 494 15.24 4.94 16.25
C ILE A 494 13.95 4.94 15.43
N ALA A 495 13.15 3.90 15.61
CA ALA A 495 11.93 3.66 14.84
C ALA A 495 10.72 4.41 15.38
N GLY A 496 10.71 4.72 16.66
CA GLY A 496 9.68 5.52 17.29
C GLY A 496 10.11 6.05 18.65
N ALA A 497 9.26 6.89 19.23
CA ALA A 497 9.49 7.46 20.54
C ALA A 497 8.16 7.78 21.24
N GLU A 498 8.17 7.77 22.56
CA GLU A 498 7.04 8.09 23.43
C GLU A 498 7.48 9.07 24.51
N TYR A 499 6.69 10.12 24.73
CA TYR A 499 7.02 11.20 25.65
C TYR A 499 5.84 11.51 26.56
N TRP A 500 6.12 11.64 27.86
CA TRP A 500 5.15 12.04 28.89
C TRP A 500 5.54 13.41 29.44
N PRO A 501 4.87 14.51 29.01
CA PRO A 501 5.19 15.87 29.42
C PRO A 501 5.19 16.09 30.94
N GLN A 502 4.44 15.30 31.70
CA GLN A 502 4.31 15.49 33.14
C GLN A 502 5.50 15.00 33.94
N THR A 503 6.11 13.91 33.46
CA THR A 503 7.29 13.29 34.10
C THR A 503 8.58 13.71 33.39
N GLY A 504 8.48 14.24 32.18
CA GLY A 504 9.62 14.48 31.29
C GLY A 504 10.26 13.17 30.80
N ASN A 505 9.59 12.02 30.95
CA ASN A 505 10.11 10.73 30.53
C ASN A 505 10.04 10.60 29.01
N LEU A 506 11.12 10.11 28.40
CA LEU A 506 11.23 9.82 26.98
C LEU A 506 11.68 8.37 26.81
N GLU A 507 10.86 7.58 26.11
CA GLU A 507 11.18 6.20 25.75
C GLU A 507 11.35 6.10 24.23
N ILE A 508 12.34 5.32 23.79
CA ILE A 508 12.62 5.08 22.37
C ILE A 508 12.29 3.64 21.99
N ARG A 509 11.80 3.46 20.77
CA ARG A 509 11.55 2.14 20.18
C ARG A 509 12.53 1.91 19.04
N THR A 510 13.28 0.82 19.10
CA THR A 510 14.18 0.35 18.03
C THR A 510 13.50 -0.69 17.18
N LEU A 511 13.91 -0.83 15.92
CA LEU A 511 13.56 -2.01 15.12
C LEU A 511 14.52 -3.13 15.53
N ASP A 512 14.11 -3.96 16.47
CA ASP A 512 14.83 -5.20 16.76
C ASP A 512 14.54 -6.21 15.62
N GLY A 513 15.58 -6.91 15.18
CA GLY A 513 15.48 -7.90 14.11
C GLY A 513 14.44 -8.96 14.47
N GLU A 514 13.46 -9.13 13.58
CA GLU A 514 12.30 -10.02 13.69
C GLU A 514 11.13 -9.50 14.56
N GLY A 515 10.17 -8.81 13.93
CA GLY A 515 8.77 -8.81 14.42
C GLY A 515 8.05 -7.47 14.62
N GLY A 516 8.68 -6.32 14.36
CA GLY A 516 8.08 -5.02 14.64
C GLY A 516 7.17 -4.42 13.56
N PHE A 517 6.18 -5.15 13.02
CA PHE A 517 5.15 -4.60 12.13
C PHE A 517 3.75 -5.13 12.47
N GLY A 518 3.38 -5.03 13.75
CA GLY A 518 2.00 -5.21 14.22
C GLY A 518 1.08 -4.06 13.81
#